data_AF-A0A919JNC8-F1
#
_entry.id   AF-A0A919JNC8-F1
#
_cell.length_a   1.000
_cell.length_b   1.000
_cell.length_c   1.000
_cell.angle_alpha   90.00
_cell.angle_beta   90.00
_cell.angle_gamma   90.00
#
_symmetry.space_group_name_H-M   'P 1'
#
loop_
_entity.id
_entity.type
_entity.pdbx_description
1 polymer ?
#
loop_
_entity_poly.entity_id
_entity_poly.type
_entity_poly.pdbx_seq_one_letter_code
_entity_poly.pdbx_strand_id
1 'polypeptide(L)'
;MQPYPVVPRIPADQPFVVRPSVRKRVFLFGGFTLAVLAVLGCVLGLGAIGSENAVALLAMFGLIALFFVALFGLQIWLLTSGGPVLAVGPAGLWIKTRPTRGQAIWLPWEAIGLISRRRWSLEKMLCVAPRDPRAEQNLGAFTALDAGVMKAFFGTGFTATLNFADKSEQEILQAVAHFAAGRVQLA
;
A
#
# COMPACT_ATOMS: atom_id res chain seq x y z
N MET A 1 4.60 27.08 13.64
CA MET A 1 5.25 26.20 12.63
C MET A 1 4.42 26.30 11.37
N GLN A 2 5.05 26.51 10.20
CA GLN A 2 4.32 26.44 8.94
C GLN A 2 3.89 24.97 8.69
N PRO A 3 2.68 24.75 8.14
CA PRO A 3 2.22 23.42 7.79
C PRO A 3 3.16 22.77 6.76
N TYR A 4 3.43 21.47 6.92
CA TYR A 4 4.24 20.73 5.95
C TYR A 4 3.54 20.66 4.59
N PRO A 5 4.27 20.80 3.47
CA PRO A 5 3.70 20.68 2.13
C PRO A 5 3.02 19.32 1.93
N VAL A 6 1.77 19.37 1.50
CA VAL A 6 0.97 18.20 1.10
C VAL A 6 0.67 18.32 -0.39
N VAL A 7 0.99 17.27 -1.14
CA VAL A 7 0.79 17.23 -2.59
C VAL A 7 0.06 15.94 -2.98
N PRO A 8 -0.71 15.92 -4.09
CA PRO A 8 -1.39 14.70 -4.54
C PRO A 8 -0.43 13.55 -4.88
N ARG A 9 0.79 13.87 -5.32
CA ARG A 9 1.78 12.88 -5.78
C ARG A 9 3.19 13.32 -5.41
N ILE A 10 4.00 12.37 -4.96
CA ILE A 10 5.42 12.58 -4.69
C ILE A 10 6.10 13.13 -5.95
N PRO A 11 6.87 14.23 -5.86
CA PRO A 11 7.65 14.77 -6.98
C PRO A 11 8.57 13.74 -7.62
N ALA A 12 8.76 13.83 -8.94
CA ALA A 12 9.49 12.81 -9.71
C ALA A 12 11.02 12.92 -9.62
N ASP A 13 11.52 14.06 -9.15
CA ASP A 13 12.92 14.50 -9.12
C ASP A 13 13.67 14.13 -7.84
N GLN A 14 13.16 13.16 -7.08
CA GLN A 14 13.73 12.79 -5.79
C GLN A 14 14.89 11.79 -5.94
N PRO A 15 15.95 11.87 -5.11
CA PRO A 15 17.16 11.04 -5.24
C PRO A 15 16.91 9.53 -5.14
N PHE A 16 16.02 9.11 -4.23
CA PHE A 16 15.64 7.72 -4.08
C PHE A 16 14.11 7.61 -4.02
N VAL A 17 13.52 6.87 -4.94
CA VAL A 17 12.06 6.74 -5.07
C VAL A 17 11.66 5.28 -4.98
N VAL A 18 10.62 5.01 -4.19
CA VAL A 18 10.02 3.68 -4.00
C VAL A 18 8.61 3.68 -4.58
N ARG A 19 8.34 2.70 -5.42
CA ARG A 19 7.04 2.52 -6.07
C ARG A 19 6.43 1.18 -5.66
N PRO A 20 5.10 1.06 -5.63
CA PRO A 20 4.48 -0.25 -5.46
C PRO A 20 4.83 -1.16 -6.65
N SER A 21 5.24 -2.39 -6.38
CA SER A 21 5.46 -3.40 -7.40
C SER A 21 4.13 -4.04 -7.78
N VAL A 22 3.62 -3.65 -8.95
CA VAL A 22 2.44 -4.27 -9.56
C VAL A 22 2.66 -5.76 -9.74
N ARG A 23 3.86 -6.17 -10.20
CA ARG A 23 4.21 -7.58 -10.42
C ARG A 23 4.05 -8.42 -9.16
N LYS A 24 4.61 -7.99 -8.02
CA LYS A 24 4.51 -8.73 -6.76
C LYS A 24 3.06 -8.84 -6.28
N ARG A 25 2.27 -7.77 -6.46
CA ARG A 25 0.85 -7.77 -6.08
C ARG A 25 0.01 -8.65 -7.00
N VAL A 26 0.21 -8.58 -8.31
CA VAL A 26 -0.47 -9.45 -9.28
C VAL A 26 -0.17 -10.91 -9.00
N PHE A 27 1.08 -11.26 -8.72
CA PHE A 27 1.44 -12.64 -8.43
C PHE A 27 0.75 -13.17 -7.17
N LEU A 28 0.80 -12.42 -6.07
CA LEU A 28 0.19 -12.87 -4.81
C LEU A 28 -1.34 -12.86 -4.87
N PHE A 29 -1.94 -11.72 -5.20
CA PHE A 29 -3.39 -11.56 -5.19
C PHE A 29 -4.04 -12.28 -6.36
N GLY A 30 -3.42 -12.27 -7.55
CA GLY A 30 -3.89 -13.03 -8.69
C GLY A 30 -3.82 -14.54 -8.44
N GLY A 31 -2.72 -15.02 -7.84
CA GLY A 31 -2.60 -16.42 -7.42
C GLY A 31 -3.68 -16.82 -6.40
N PHE A 32 -3.94 -15.96 -5.42
CA PHE A 32 -5.02 -16.17 -4.45
C PHE A 32 -6.42 -16.20 -5.11
N THR A 33 -6.73 -15.23 -5.98
CA THR A 33 -8.00 -15.17 -6.71
C THR A 33 -8.20 -16.42 -7.57
N LEU A 34 -7.17 -16.86 -8.30
CA LEU A 34 -7.23 -18.07 -9.11
C LEU A 34 -7.46 -19.32 -8.26
N ALA A 35 -6.79 -19.44 -7.11
CA ALA A 35 -6.98 -20.58 -6.21
C ALA A 35 -8.43 -20.64 -5.68
N VAL A 36 -8.99 -19.50 -5.26
CA VAL A 36 -10.39 -19.41 -4.80
C VAL A 36 -11.35 -19.79 -5.92
N LEU A 37 -11.17 -19.25 -7.12
CA LEU A 37 -12.03 -19.56 -8.27
C LEU A 37 -11.90 -21.02 -8.70
N ALA A 38 -10.71 -21.63 -8.61
CA ALA A 38 -10.52 -23.04 -8.91
C ALA A 38 -11.30 -23.92 -7.91
N VAL A 39 -11.18 -23.67 -6.60
CA VAL A 39 -11.91 -24.43 -5.58
C VAL A 39 -13.43 -24.28 -5.76
N LEU A 40 -13.92 -23.05 -5.93
CA LEU A 40 -15.35 -22.80 -6.16
C LEU A 40 -15.84 -23.45 -7.45
N GLY A 41 -15.07 -23.35 -8.53
CA GLY A 41 -15.38 -23.98 -9.80
C GLY A 41 -15.46 -25.50 -9.69
N CYS A 42 -14.55 -26.14 -8.95
CA CYS A 42 -14.61 -27.57 -8.68
C CYS A 42 -15.86 -27.95 -7.88
N VAL A 43 -16.17 -27.23 -6.79
CA VAL A 43 -17.35 -27.53 -5.95
C VAL A 43 -18.65 -27.38 -6.73
N LEU A 44 -18.81 -26.26 -7.45
CA LEU A 44 -20.00 -26.00 -8.26
C LEU A 44 -20.09 -26.91 -9.47
N GLY A 45 -18.95 -27.23 -10.10
CA GLY A 45 -18.86 -28.16 -11.22
C GLY A 45 -19.29 -29.57 -10.81
N LEU A 46 -18.83 -30.06 -9.65
CA LEU A 46 -19.29 -31.34 -9.10
C LEU A 46 -20.79 -31.35 -8.81
N GLY A 47 -21.33 -30.26 -8.24
CA GLY A 47 -22.78 -30.12 -8.00
C GLY A 47 -23.61 -29.96 -9.29
N ALA A 48 -22.99 -29.62 -10.41
CA ALA A 48 -23.65 -29.49 -11.71
C ALA A 48 -23.77 -30.83 -12.46
N ILE A 49 -22.95 -31.84 -12.12
CA ILE A 49 -22.99 -33.13 -12.81
C ILE A 49 -24.30 -33.84 -12.51
N GLY A 50 -25.11 -34.05 -13.55
CA GLY A 50 -26.39 -34.76 -13.45
C GLY A 50 -27.52 -33.95 -12.80
N SER A 51 -27.33 -32.65 -12.55
CA SER A 51 -28.38 -31.81 -11.96
C SER A 51 -29.17 -31.04 -13.03
N GLU A 52 -30.48 -30.92 -12.81
CA GLU A 52 -31.36 -30.09 -13.66
C GLU A 52 -31.01 -28.59 -13.57
N ASN A 53 -30.28 -28.20 -12.52
CA ASN A 53 -29.83 -26.84 -12.25
C ASN A 53 -28.41 -26.54 -12.79
N ALA A 54 -27.82 -27.42 -13.61
CA ALA A 54 -26.45 -27.26 -14.10
C ALA A 54 -26.19 -25.89 -14.74
N VAL A 55 -27.14 -25.38 -15.55
CA VAL A 55 -27.03 -24.07 -16.19
C VAL A 55 -27.03 -22.94 -15.15
N ALA A 56 -27.88 -23.03 -14.13
CA ALA A 56 -27.94 -22.04 -13.06
C ALA A 56 -26.64 -22.01 -12.22
N LEU A 57 -26.06 -23.18 -11.94
CA LEU A 57 -24.79 -23.30 -11.21
C LEU A 57 -23.61 -22.72 -12.01
N LEU A 58 -23.56 -22.98 -13.33
CA LEU A 58 -22.56 -22.38 -14.21
C LEU A 58 -22.71 -20.86 -14.30
N ALA A 59 -23.94 -20.36 -14.42
CA ALA A 59 -24.21 -18.92 -14.43
C ALA A 59 -23.79 -18.25 -13.10
N MET A 60 -24.10 -18.89 -11.98
CA MET A 60 -23.69 -18.42 -10.65
C MET A 60 -22.16 -18.38 -10.52
N PHE A 61 -21.45 -19.42 -10.95
CA PHE A 61 -20.00 -19.41 -10.99
C PHE A 61 -19.45 -18.27 -11.85
N GLY A 62 -20.01 -18.06 -13.04
CA GLY A 62 -19.64 -16.96 -13.93
C GLY A 62 -19.79 -15.59 -13.28
N LEU A 63 -20.89 -15.35 -12.57
CA LEU A 63 -21.12 -14.11 -11.82
C LEU A 63 -20.11 -13.91 -10.70
N ILE A 64 -19.82 -14.96 -9.92
CA ILE A 64 -18.81 -14.92 -8.86
C ILE A 64 -17.43 -14.62 -9.46
N ALA A 65 -17.05 -15.33 -10.53
CA ALA A 65 -15.77 -15.13 -11.22
C ALA A 65 -15.63 -13.70 -11.74
N LEU A 66 -16.67 -13.17 -12.41
CA LEU A 66 -16.69 -11.78 -12.88
C LEU A 66 -16.51 -10.79 -11.74
N PHE A 67 -17.21 -10.98 -10.62
CA PHE A 67 -17.09 -10.13 -9.45
C PHE A 67 -15.66 -10.12 -8.88
N PHE A 68 -15.05 -11.28 -8.71
CA PHE A 68 -13.66 -11.40 -8.22
C PHE A 68 -12.65 -10.74 -9.19
N VAL A 69 -12.80 -10.97 -10.49
CA VAL A 69 -11.94 -10.35 -11.52
C VAL A 69 -12.10 -8.83 -11.53
N ALA A 70 -13.32 -8.32 -11.38
CA ALA A 70 -13.59 -6.89 -11.31
C ALA A 70 -12.96 -6.25 -10.06
N LEU A 71 -13.11 -6.87 -8.89
CA LEU A 71 -12.48 -6.41 -7.65
C LEU A 71 -10.95 -6.39 -7.77
N PHE A 72 -10.37 -7.46 -8.32
CA PHE A 72 -8.94 -7.55 -8.55
C PHE A 72 -8.45 -6.48 -9.53
N GLY A 73 -9.15 -6.28 -10.65
CA GLY A 73 -8.85 -5.25 -11.64
C GLY A 73 -8.89 -3.84 -11.03
N LEU A 74 -9.92 -3.55 -10.23
CA LEU A 74 -10.03 -2.29 -9.49
C LEU A 74 -8.85 -2.09 -8.54
N GLN A 75 -8.44 -3.13 -7.80
CA GLN A 75 -7.31 -3.07 -6.88
C GLN A 75 -6.00 -2.73 -7.61
N ILE A 76 -5.72 -3.39 -8.75
CA ILE A 76 -4.53 -3.12 -9.56
C ILE A 76 -4.58 -1.71 -10.17
N TRP A 77 -5.73 -1.26 -10.63
CA TRP A 77 -5.90 0.09 -11.16
C TRP A 77 -5.67 1.17 -10.10
N LEU A 78 -6.18 0.97 -8.88
CA LEU A 78 -5.93 1.89 -7.77
C LEU A 78 -4.45 1.94 -7.39
N LEU A 79 -3.75 0.81 -7.47
CA LEU A 79 -2.31 0.74 -7.17
C LEU A 79 -1.48 1.47 -8.24
N THR A 80 -1.77 1.23 -9.51
CA THR A 80 -1.03 1.80 -10.64
C THR A 80 -1.24 3.30 -10.78
N SER A 81 -2.43 3.80 -10.45
CA SER A 81 -2.76 5.22 -10.48
C SER A 81 -2.18 6.04 -9.32
N GLY A 82 -1.73 5.40 -8.23
CA GLY A 82 -1.25 6.08 -7.02
C GLY A 82 0.13 6.74 -7.14
N GLY A 83 1.01 6.23 -8.01
CA GLY A 83 2.38 6.73 -8.13
C GLY A 83 3.31 6.26 -6.99
N PRO A 84 4.43 6.97 -6.77
CA PRO A 84 5.38 6.60 -5.72
C PRO A 84 4.80 6.75 -4.32
N VAL A 85 5.26 5.90 -3.40
CA VAL A 85 4.76 5.83 -2.01
C VAL A 85 5.74 6.37 -0.99
N LEU A 86 7.02 6.35 -1.32
CA LEU A 86 8.10 6.91 -0.52
C LEU A 86 9.13 7.50 -1.48
N ALA A 87 9.65 8.67 -1.13
CA ALA A 87 10.90 9.14 -1.69
C ALA A 87 11.77 9.74 -0.59
N VAL A 88 13.07 9.55 -0.73
CA VAL A 88 14.05 9.90 0.30
C VAL A 88 15.14 10.75 -0.33
N GLY A 89 15.57 11.79 0.37
CA GLY A 89 16.67 12.63 -0.05
C GLY A 89 17.40 13.29 1.14
N PRO A 90 18.44 14.10 0.87
CA PRO A 90 19.28 14.68 1.91
C PRO A 90 18.54 15.56 2.92
N ALA A 91 17.51 16.29 2.47
CA ALA A 91 16.75 17.24 3.27
C ALA A 91 15.58 16.60 4.05
N GLY A 92 15.12 15.42 3.65
CA GLY A 92 13.96 14.78 4.27
C GLY A 92 13.42 13.64 3.43
N LEU A 93 12.17 13.28 3.69
CA LEU A 93 11.45 12.27 2.92
C LEU A 93 10.04 12.74 2.56
N TRP A 94 9.56 12.24 1.43
CA TRP A 94 8.17 12.27 1.05
C TRP A 94 7.54 10.92 1.35
N ILE A 95 6.40 10.91 2.03
CA ILE A 95 5.67 9.67 2.30
C ILE A 95 4.20 9.85 2.02
N LYS A 96 3.60 8.82 1.40
CA LYS A 96 2.16 8.74 1.25
C LYS A 96 1.52 8.15 2.49
N THR A 97 0.30 8.59 2.76
CA THR A 97 -0.59 7.95 3.73
C THR A 97 -1.18 6.63 3.21
N ARG A 98 -1.21 6.46 1.88
CA ARG A 98 -1.77 5.29 1.20
C ARG A 98 -0.99 4.93 -0.06
N PRO A 99 -0.79 3.64 -0.36
CA PRO A 99 -0.16 3.22 -1.62
C PRO A 99 -0.92 3.60 -2.90
N THR A 100 -2.21 3.92 -2.79
CA THR A 100 -3.07 4.27 -3.92
C THR A 100 -3.25 5.80 -4.04
N ARG A 101 -4.47 6.32 -4.11
CA ARG A 101 -4.78 7.76 -4.33
C ARG A 101 -4.62 8.64 -3.07
N GLY A 102 -3.79 8.24 -2.11
CA GLY A 102 -3.50 9.08 -0.95
C GLY A 102 -2.60 10.27 -1.29
N GLN A 103 -2.70 11.32 -0.49
CA GLN A 103 -1.78 12.46 -0.56
C GLN A 103 -0.40 12.09 -0.03
N ALA A 104 0.62 12.75 -0.57
CA ALA A 104 1.98 12.70 -0.06
C ALA A 104 2.26 13.92 0.79
N ILE A 105 2.92 13.72 1.93
CA ILE A 105 3.43 14.78 2.78
C ILE A 105 4.95 14.82 2.69
N TRP A 106 5.53 16.01 2.68
CA TRP A 106 6.97 16.20 2.87
C TRP A 106 7.29 16.35 4.35
N LEU A 107 8.25 15.57 4.83
CA LEU A 107 8.73 15.65 6.20
C LEU A 107 10.25 15.85 6.19
N PRO A 108 10.77 16.97 6.74
CA PRO A 108 12.20 17.11 6.97
C PRO A 108 12.65 16.14 8.07
N TRP A 109 13.92 15.75 8.08
CA TRP A 109 14.42 14.75 9.03
C TRP A 109 14.18 15.13 10.50
N GLU A 110 14.26 16.43 10.81
CA GLU A 110 14.05 17.00 12.14
C GLU A 110 12.60 16.87 12.62
N ALA A 111 11.64 16.75 11.69
CA ALA A 111 10.23 16.57 11.99
C ALA A 111 9.88 15.11 12.31
N ILE A 112 10.79 14.17 12.06
CA ILE A 112 10.54 12.74 12.23
C ILE A 112 11.03 12.32 13.62
N GLY A 113 10.12 11.69 14.37
CA GLY A 113 10.43 11.17 15.70
C GLY A 113 11.03 9.78 15.62
N LEU A 114 10.34 8.90 14.91
CA LEU A 114 10.69 7.49 14.80
C LEU A 114 10.37 6.96 13.41
N ILE A 115 11.29 6.18 12.85
CA ILE A 115 10.99 5.31 11.72
C ILE A 115 11.03 3.89 12.24
N SER A 116 9.93 3.16 12.06
CA SER A 116 9.85 1.77 12.50
C SER A 116 9.46 0.84 11.36
N ARG A 117 9.90 -0.41 11.44
CA ARG A 117 9.40 -1.47 10.57
C ARG A 117 8.31 -2.25 11.29
N ARG A 118 7.13 -2.33 10.68
CA ARG A 118 6.03 -3.16 11.18
C ARG A 118 5.56 -4.17 10.15
N ARG A 119 5.09 -5.30 10.63
CA ARG A 119 4.45 -6.33 9.81
C ARG A 119 3.01 -6.50 10.27
N TRP A 120 2.08 -6.47 9.33
CA TRP A 120 0.71 -6.85 9.56
C TRP A 120 0.30 -7.88 8.51
N SER A 121 -0.06 -9.08 8.96
CA SER A 121 -0.30 -10.24 8.10
C SER A 121 0.89 -10.49 7.14
N LEU A 122 0.66 -10.44 5.83
CA LEU A 122 1.67 -10.60 4.80
C LEU A 122 2.34 -9.28 4.39
N GLU A 123 1.85 -8.12 4.83
CA GLU A 123 2.44 -6.83 4.46
C GLU A 123 3.49 -6.38 5.49
N LYS A 124 4.66 -6.01 4.97
CA LYS A 124 5.68 -5.28 5.74
C LYS A 124 5.65 -3.82 5.32
N MET A 125 5.63 -2.93 6.31
CA MET A 125 5.51 -1.50 6.13
C MET A 125 6.65 -0.77 6.85
N LEU A 126 7.19 0.25 6.19
CA LEU A 126 7.95 1.32 6.81
C LEU A 126 6.94 2.32 7.39
N CYS A 127 7.03 2.56 8.68
CA CYS A 127 6.11 3.40 9.43
C CYS A 127 6.87 4.65 9.90
N VAL A 128 6.43 5.83 9.47
CA VAL A 128 7.06 7.11 9.84
C VAL A 128 6.17 7.82 10.85
N ALA A 129 6.67 8.02 12.07
CA ALA A 129 5.97 8.77 13.10
C ALA A 129 6.55 10.20 13.17
N PRO A 130 5.77 11.24 12.84
CA PRO A 130 6.22 12.62 13.04
C PRO A 130 6.34 12.93 14.54
N ARG A 131 7.22 13.87 14.90
CA ARG A 131 7.34 14.38 16.28
C ARG A 131 6.11 15.18 16.69
N ASP A 132 5.57 15.95 15.76
CA ASP A 132 4.33 16.71 15.96
C ASP A 132 3.13 15.91 15.44
N PRO A 133 2.19 15.50 16.30
CA PRO A 133 0.97 14.81 15.88
C PRO A 133 0.05 15.68 15.00
N ARG A 134 0.27 17.00 14.94
CA ARG A 134 -0.48 17.91 14.07
C ARG A 134 -0.03 17.88 12.61
N ALA A 135 1.06 17.18 12.28
CA ALA A 135 1.54 17.04 10.90
C ALA A 135 0.46 16.46 9.95
N GLU A 136 -0.52 15.72 10.49
CA GLU A 136 -1.64 15.13 9.75
C GLU A 136 -2.80 16.11 9.46
N GLN A 137 -2.83 17.32 10.05
CA GLN A 137 -3.98 18.24 9.98
C GLN A 137 -4.27 18.79 8.57
N ASN A 138 -3.28 18.80 7.68
CA ASN A 138 -3.43 19.32 6.31
C ASN A 138 -3.81 18.22 5.30
N LEU A 139 -4.09 17.01 5.77
CA LEU A 139 -4.58 15.92 4.93
C LEU A 139 -6.07 16.16 4.60
N GLY A 140 -6.45 15.92 3.35
CA GLY A 140 -7.86 15.95 2.94
C GLY A 140 -8.69 14.90 3.69
N ALA A 141 -10.00 15.14 3.84
CA ALA A 141 -10.89 14.32 4.69
C ALA A 141 -10.80 12.79 4.44
N PHE A 142 -10.79 12.37 3.18
CA PHE A 142 -10.63 10.95 2.82
C PHE A 142 -9.27 10.39 3.24
N THR A 143 -8.22 11.20 3.14
CA THR A 143 -6.86 10.81 3.53
C THR A 143 -6.71 10.75 5.04
N ALA A 144 -7.37 11.65 5.78
CA ALA A 144 -7.37 11.64 7.24
C ALA A 144 -8.06 10.39 7.82
N LEU A 145 -9.18 9.96 7.24
CA LEU A 145 -9.88 8.74 7.67
C LEU A 145 -9.01 7.49 7.46
N ASP A 146 -8.40 7.35 6.27
CA ASP A 146 -7.48 6.25 5.96
C ASP A 146 -6.25 6.26 6.88
N ALA A 147 -5.68 7.44 7.14
CA ALA A 147 -4.56 7.60 8.07
C ALA A 147 -4.95 7.13 9.49
N GLY A 148 -6.18 7.36 9.92
CA GLY A 148 -6.72 6.83 11.17
C GLY A 148 -6.74 5.29 11.22
N VAL A 149 -7.17 4.64 10.13
CA VAL A 149 -7.14 3.16 10.03
C VAL A 149 -5.71 2.64 10.07
N MET A 150 -4.80 3.25 9.30
CA MET A 150 -3.37 2.87 9.31
C MET A 150 -2.74 3.08 10.68
N LYS A 151 -3.10 4.17 11.37
CA LYS A 151 -2.66 4.45 12.73
C LYS A 151 -3.11 3.39 13.73
N ALA A 152 -4.31 2.85 13.58
CA ALA A 152 -4.79 1.75 14.42
C ALA A 152 -3.97 0.46 14.24
N PHE A 153 -3.54 0.13 13.02
CA PHE A 153 -2.75 -1.09 12.74
C PHE A 153 -1.24 -0.92 12.94
N PHE A 154 -0.70 0.25 12.60
CA PHE A 154 0.74 0.49 12.50
C PHE A 154 1.26 1.58 13.44
N GLY A 155 0.39 2.23 14.22
CA GLY A 155 0.76 3.32 15.14
C GLY A 155 0.98 4.68 14.46
N THR A 156 0.93 4.75 13.13
CA THR A 156 1.04 5.99 12.35
C THR A 156 0.22 5.91 11.06
N GLY A 157 -0.25 7.06 10.57
CA GLY A 157 -0.91 7.20 9.28
C GLY A 157 0.03 7.23 8.08
N PHE A 158 1.34 7.40 8.31
CA PHE A 158 2.35 7.51 7.24
C PHE A 158 3.08 6.18 7.06
N THR A 159 2.69 5.44 6.03
CA THR A 159 3.20 4.09 5.79
C THR A 159 3.61 3.88 4.33
N ALA A 160 4.71 3.18 4.13
CA ALA A 160 5.19 2.77 2.81
C ALA A 160 5.45 1.27 2.77
N THR A 161 4.99 0.59 1.72
CA THR A 161 5.21 -0.85 1.59
C THR A 161 6.68 -1.18 1.37
N LEU A 162 7.17 -2.21 2.05
CA LEU A 162 8.54 -2.72 1.92
C LEU A 162 8.59 -3.95 1.01
N ASN A 163 7.77 -4.96 1.29
CA ASN A 163 7.84 -6.23 0.57
C ASN A 163 7.12 -6.19 -0.79
N PHE A 164 6.10 -5.33 -0.95
CA PHE A 164 5.44 -5.08 -2.23
C PHE A 164 5.95 -3.82 -2.94
N ALA A 165 7.18 -3.37 -2.62
CA ALA A 165 7.87 -2.34 -3.37
C ALA A 165 8.58 -2.90 -4.62
N ASP A 166 8.87 -2.03 -5.57
CA ASP A 166 9.76 -2.29 -6.72
C ASP A 166 11.20 -2.56 -6.28
N LYS A 167 11.63 -1.94 -5.19
CA LYS A 167 12.94 -2.15 -4.53
C LYS A 167 12.90 -3.22 -3.45
N SER A 168 14.08 -3.70 -3.06
CA SER A 168 14.19 -4.65 -1.95
C SER A 168 14.01 -3.94 -0.60
N GLU A 169 13.53 -4.66 0.43
CA GLU A 169 13.40 -4.12 1.78
C GLU A 169 14.74 -3.57 2.30
N GLN A 170 15.83 -4.29 2.05
CA GLN A 170 17.16 -3.88 2.49
C GLN A 170 17.63 -2.60 1.79
N GLU A 171 17.42 -2.49 0.48
CA GLU A 171 17.78 -1.29 -0.29
C GLU A 171 17.02 -0.06 0.21
N ILE A 172 15.72 -0.21 0.52
CA ILE A 172 14.90 0.88 1.06
C ILE A 172 15.43 1.30 2.43
N LEU A 173 15.68 0.35 3.34
CA LEU A 173 16.17 0.65 4.68
C LEU A 173 17.57 1.26 4.66
N GLN A 174 18.45 0.79 3.78
CA GLN A 174 19.78 1.37 3.59
C GLN A 174 19.71 2.80 3.06
N ALA A 175 18.84 3.08 2.08
CA ALA A 175 18.65 4.43 1.57
C ALA A 175 18.11 5.38 2.66
N VAL A 176 17.12 4.93 3.44
CA VAL A 176 16.59 5.71 4.58
C VAL A 176 17.70 5.97 5.59
N ALA A 177 18.46 4.96 6.00
CA ALA A 177 19.55 5.12 6.96
C ALA A 177 20.65 6.06 6.43
N HIS A 178 21.02 5.94 5.16
CA HIS A 178 22.02 6.77 4.50
C HIS A 178 21.63 8.25 4.51
N PHE A 179 20.42 8.58 4.04
CA PHE A 179 19.97 9.97 3.97
C PHE A 179 19.56 10.54 5.34
N ALA A 180 19.06 9.71 6.25
CA ALA A 180 18.78 10.12 7.62
C ALA A 180 20.08 10.48 8.37
N ALA A 181 21.21 9.85 8.02
CA ALA A 181 22.53 10.15 8.56
C ALA A 181 22.57 10.20 10.10
N GLY A 182 21.83 9.31 10.76
CA GLY A 182 21.74 9.25 12.23
C GLY A 182 20.83 10.29 12.89
N ARG A 183 20.18 11.19 12.14
CA ARG A 183 19.24 12.19 12.68
C ARG A 183 17.94 11.60 13.23
N VAL A 184 17.60 10.40 12.78
CA VAL A 184 16.35 9.70 13.11
C VAL A 184 16.67 8.26 13.50
N GLN A 185 16.03 7.80 14.56
CA GLN A 185 16.14 6.41 14.99
C GLN A 185 15.34 5.49 14.05
N LEU A 186 16.00 4.44 13.56
CA LEU A 186 15.36 3.33 12.87
C LEU A 186 15.18 2.15 13.84
N ALA A 187 13.94 1.70 14.04
CA ALA A 187 13.56 0.61 14.94
C ALA A 187 12.90 -0.57 14.22
#